data_AF-A0A084VZX0-F1
#
_entry.id   AF-A0A084VZX0-F1
#
_cell.length_a   1.000
_cell.length_b   1.000
_cell.length_c   1.000
_cell.angle_alpha   90.00
_cell.angle_beta   90.00
_cell.angle_gamma   90.00
#
_symmetry.space_group_name_H-M   'P 1'
#
loop_
_entity.id
_entity.type
_entity.pdbx_description
1 polymer ?
#
loop_
_entity_poly.entity_id
_entity_poly.type
_entity_poly.pdbx_seq_one_letter_code
_entity_poly.pdbx_strand_id
1 'polypeptide(L)'
;MYQALLQQAINSLQNLSSDELRNLLGDEEKLDERVNEVIKTIDSSKDAIINENRRLAEANLEFEPKMIELRSRVQELGEEGRQAGEVVKKKITELNAKASASNADTVMALLQTAAAESEEESEALVKQFLDGELSTDAFLEQFMGVRKLMHTRKLKAEKMVDLIVKTKGQNLDISTPMPGFHLLNLGQYTPPAPASPAGFDQPPSSSASPAFVPYPVDQSSIPYPLGMFQSPRF
;
A
#
# COMPACT_ATOMS: atom_id res chain seq x y z
N MET A 1 -19.51 -31.03 34.39
CA MET A 1 -20.94 -30.93 34.00
C MET A 1 -21.85 -31.74 34.94
N TYR A 2 -21.63 -33.05 35.11
CA TYR A 2 -22.46 -33.89 36.00
C TYR A 2 -22.47 -33.48 37.49
N GLN A 3 -21.38 -32.92 38.02
CA GLN A 3 -21.29 -32.45 39.41
C GLN A 3 -22.35 -31.39 39.76
N ALA A 4 -22.61 -30.45 38.84
CA ALA A 4 -23.58 -29.37 39.05
C ALA A 4 -25.03 -29.89 39.03
N LEU A 5 -25.30 -30.90 38.20
CA LEU A 5 -26.59 -31.58 38.12
C LEU A 5 -26.87 -32.38 39.39
N LEU A 6 -25.85 -33.08 39.88
CA LEU A 6 -25.91 -33.82 41.12
C LEU A 6 -26.10 -32.85 42.30
N GLN A 7 -25.44 -31.69 42.29
CA GLN A 7 -25.64 -30.66 43.30
C GLN A 7 -27.03 -30.01 43.22
N GLN A 8 -27.59 -29.79 42.03
CA GLN A 8 -28.95 -29.31 41.84
C GLN A 8 -29.99 -30.33 42.33
N ALA A 9 -29.77 -31.62 42.05
CA ALA A 9 -30.59 -32.71 42.58
C ALA A 9 -30.47 -32.84 44.11
N ILE A 10 -29.26 -32.70 44.67
CA ILE A 10 -29.06 -32.69 46.13
C ILE A 10 -29.74 -31.49 46.78
N ASN A 11 -29.61 -30.29 46.22
CA ASN A 11 -30.28 -29.09 46.73
C ASN A 11 -31.80 -29.20 46.64
N SER A 12 -32.33 -29.81 45.58
CA SER A 12 -33.78 -30.03 45.47
C SER A 12 -34.30 -31.03 46.50
N LEU A 13 -33.46 -31.97 46.97
CA LEU A 13 -33.76 -32.93 48.04
C LEU A 13 -33.56 -32.36 49.46
N GLN A 14 -32.59 -31.46 49.66
CA GLN A 14 -32.32 -30.82 50.96
C GLN A 14 -33.45 -29.93 51.46
N ASN A 15 -34.34 -29.49 50.56
CA ASN A 15 -35.48 -28.65 50.90
C ASN A 15 -36.73 -29.44 51.36
N LEU A 16 -36.68 -30.78 51.41
CA LEU A 16 -37.79 -31.62 51.86
C LEU A 16 -37.67 -32.05 53.33
N SER A 17 -38.82 -32.25 53.98
CA SER A 17 -38.89 -32.79 55.33
C SER A 17 -38.61 -34.30 55.38
N SER A 18 -38.33 -34.83 56.58
CA SER A 18 -37.98 -36.24 56.78
C SER A 18 -39.10 -37.21 56.36
N ASP A 19 -40.36 -36.82 56.52
CA ASP A 19 -41.52 -37.63 56.12
C ASP A 19 -41.72 -37.62 54.59
N GLU A 20 -41.45 -36.49 53.93
CA GLU A 20 -41.51 -36.37 52.47
C GLU A 20 -40.38 -37.13 51.78
N LEU A 21 -39.17 -37.11 52.35
CA LEU A 21 -38.03 -37.91 51.87
C LEU A 21 -38.30 -39.42 51.99
N ARG A 22 -38.98 -39.86 53.06
CA ARG A 22 -39.38 -41.27 53.23
C ARG A 22 -40.46 -41.69 52.24
N ASN A 23 -41.41 -40.79 51.93
CA ASN A 23 -42.42 -41.01 50.89
C ASN A 23 -41.76 -41.11 49.50
N LEU A 24 -40.83 -40.20 49.20
CA LEU A 24 -40.09 -40.17 47.94
C LEU A 24 -39.21 -41.42 47.75
N LEU A 25 -38.59 -41.94 48.83
CA LEU A 25 -37.83 -43.18 48.77
C LEU A 25 -38.70 -44.43 48.53
N GLY A 26 -39.97 -44.37 48.93
CA GLY A 26 -40.94 -45.46 48.74
C GLY A 26 -41.68 -45.42 47.40
N ASP A 27 -41.46 -44.38 46.58
CA ASP A 27 -42.19 -44.13 45.34
C ASP A 27 -41.21 -43.77 44.21
N GLU A 28 -40.84 -44.80 43.44
CA GLU A 28 -39.86 -44.72 42.35
C GLU A 28 -40.31 -43.76 41.23
N GLU A 29 -41.62 -43.64 40.98
CA GLU A 29 -42.18 -42.77 39.94
C GLU A 29 -41.95 -41.28 40.26
N LYS A 30 -42.11 -40.90 41.54
CA LYS A 30 -41.81 -39.53 42.00
C LYS A 30 -40.31 -39.20 41.97
N LEU A 31 -39.45 -40.19 42.20
CA LEU A 31 -38.00 -40.03 42.10
C LEU A 31 -37.59 -39.77 40.64
N ASP A 32 -38.13 -40.56 39.71
CA ASP A 32 -37.89 -40.40 38.27
C ASP A 32 -38.41 -39.05 37.74
N GLU A 33 -39.55 -38.57 38.21
CA GLU A 33 -40.09 -37.25 37.84
C GLU A 33 -39.12 -36.12 38.21
N ARG A 34 -38.50 -36.19 39.39
CA ARG A 34 -37.49 -35.20 39.83
C ARG A 34 -36.19 -35.28 39.05
N VAL A 35 -35.75 -36.48 38.66
CA VAL A 35 -34.59 -36.65 37.78
C VAL A 35 -34.89 -36.09 36.39
N ASN A 36 -36.08 -36.34 35.85
CA ASN A 36 -36.53 -35.78 34.57
C ASN A 36 -36.61 -34.25 34.58
N GLU A 37 -36.96 -33.62 35.70
CA GLU A 37 -36.96 -32.16 35.83
C GLU A 37 -35.55 -31.55 35.69
N VAL A 38 -34.55 -32.19 36.30
CA VAL A 38 -33.13 -31.79 36.16
C VAL A 38 -32.65 -32.01 34.72
N ILE A 39 -33.01 -33.14 34.09
CA ILE A 39 -32.67 -33.44 32.68
C ILE A 39 -33.31 -32.42 31.72
N LYS A 40 -34.58 -32.06 31.94
CA LYS A 40 -35.30 -31.07 31.12
C LYS A 40 -34.64 -29.69 31.15
N THR A 41 -34.02 -29.33 32.27
CA THR A 41 -33.23 -28.09 32.37
C THR A 41 -32.00 -28.12 31.47
N ILE A 42 -31.33 -29.27 31.38
CA ILE A 42 -30.20 -29.49 30.47
C ILE A 42 -30.66 -29.43 29.03
N ASP A 43 -31.75 -30.12 28.69
CA ASP A 43 -32.28 -30.13 27.33
C ASP A 43 -32.66 -28.71 26.88
N SER A 44 -33.28 -27.94 27.77
CA SER A 44 -33.61 -26.53 27.50
C SER A 44 -32.34 -25.68 27.28
N SER A 45 -31.29 -25.90 28.07
CA SER A 45 -30.00 -25.21 27.93
C SER A 45 -29.28 -25.62 26.64
N LYS A 46 -29.31 -26.92 26.31
CA LYS A 46 -28.78 -27.48 25.07
C LYS A 46 -29.50 -26.88 23.86
N ASP A 47 -30.82 -26.82 23.87
CA ASP A 47 -31.61 -26.24 22.79
C ASP A 47 -31.32 -24.74 22.64
N ALA A 48 -31.16 -24.02 23.75
CA ALA A 48 -30.75 -22.60 23.72
C ALA A 48 -29.37 -22.41 23.06
N ILE A 49 -28.39 -23.25 23.41
CA ILE A 49 -27.04 -23.20 22.82
C ILE A 49 -27.07 -23.59 21.35
N ILE A 50 -27.83 -24.63 20.97
CA ILE A 50 -27.97 -25.05 19.57
C ILE A 50 -28.61 -23.95 18.75
N ASN A 51 -29.68 -23.31 19.25
CA ASN A 51 -30.35 -22.22 18.56
C ASN A 51 -29.43 -21.01 18.41
N GLU A 52 -28.65 -20.66 19.45
CA GLU A 52 -27.71 -19.54 19.36
C GLU A 52 -26.54 -19.86 18.40
N ASN A 53 -25.99 -21.07 18.46
CA ASN A 53 -24.94 -21.49 17.54
C ASN A 53 -25.44 -21.47 16.09
N ARG A 54 -26.66 -21.95 15.87
CA ARG A 54 -27.32 -21.91 14.56
C ARG A 54 -27.50 -20.48 14.07
N ARG A 55 -28.01 -19.58 14.90
CA ARG A 55 -28.19 -18.15 14.58
C ARG A 55 -26.86 -17.50 14.20
N LEU A 56 -25.80 -17.78 14.96
CA LEU A 56 -24.45 -17.28 14.69
C LEU A 56 -23.88 -17.86 13.39
N ALA A 57 -24.07 -19.15 13.13
CA ALA A 57 -23.64 -19.79 11.90
C ALA A 57 -24.37 -19.21 10.68
N GLU A 58 -25.70 -19.03 10.76
CA GLU A 58 -26.51 -18.42 9.71
C GLU A 58 -26.06 -16.97 9.44
N ALA A 59 -25.83 -16.16 10.48
CA ALA A 59 -25.31 -14.80 10.33
C ALA A 59 -23.90 -14.78 9.71
N ASN A 60 -23.00 -15.69 10.12
CA ASN A 60 -21.66 -15.79 9.55
C ASN A 60 -21.71 -16.14 8.06
N LEU A 61 -22.59 -17.07 7.66
CA LEU A 61 -22.81 -17.44 6.26
C LEU A 61 -23.37 -16.26 5.45
N GLU A 62 -24.21 -15.41 6.04
CA GLU A 62 -24.71 -14.20 5.39
C GLU A 62 -23.61 -13.15 5.16
N PHE A 63 -22.62 -13.06 6.06
CA PHE A 63 -21.51 -12.12 5.92
C PHE A 63 -20.43 -12.56 4.92
N GLU A 64 -20.28 -13.87 4.70
CA GLU A 64 -19.32 -14.43 3.76
C GLU A 64 -19.37 -13.81 2.34
N PRO A 65 -20.53 -13.72 1.65
CA PRO A 65 -20.60 -13.12 0.32
C PRO A 65 -20.15 -11.66 0.30
N LYS A 66 -20.56 -10.88 1.31
CA LYS A 66 -20.16 -9.48 1.46
C LYS A 66 -18.66 -9.33 1.71
N MET A 67 -18.07 -10.23 2.49
CA MET A 67 -16.63 -10.28 2.73
C MET A 67 -15.86 -10.60 1.45
N ILE A 68 -16.34 -11.55 0.65
CA ILE A 68 -15.74 -11.92 -0.65
C ILE A 68 -15.81 -10.73 -1.61
N GLU A 69 -16.97 -10.08 -1.72
CA GLU A 69 -17.16 -8.90 -2.57
C GLU A 69 -16.21 -7.76 -2.19
N LEU A 70 -16.15 -7.40 -0.90
CA LEU A 70 -15.25 -6.34 -0.42
C LEU A 70 -13.78 -6.68 -0.66
N ARG A 71 -13.38 -7.94 -0.44
CA ARG A 71 -12.00 -8.39 -0.74
C ARG A 71 -11.69 -8.28 -2.23
N SER A 72 -12.62 -8.70 -3.08
CA SER A 72 -12.47 -8.57 -4.54
C SER A 72 -12.34 -7.10 -4.95
N ARG A 73 -13.18 -6.21 -4.39
CA ARG A 73 -13.12 -4.78 -4.69
C ARG A 73 -11.82 -4.13 -4.24
N VAL A 74 -11.29 -4.52 -3.09
CA VAL A 74 -9.97 -4.04 -2.61
C VAL A 74 -8.85 -4.53 -3.53
N GLN A 75 -8.90 -5.78 -3.99
CA GLN A 75 -7.93 -6.31 -4.94
C GLN A 75 -7.97 -5.57 -6.28
N GLU A 76 -9.16 -5.32 -6.81
CA GLU A 76 -9.38 -4.56 -8.04
C GLU A 76 -8.82 -3.13 -7.92
N LEU A 77 -9.19 -2.41 -6.86
CA LEU A 77 -8.65 -1.06 -6.61
C LEU A 77 -7.13 -1.06 -6.40
N GLY A 78 -6.59 -2.10 -5.77
CA GLY A 78 -5.14 -2.26 -5.61
C GLY A 78 -4.42 -2.50 -6.94
N GLU A 79 -5.01 -3.28 -7.85
CA GLU A 79 -4.53 -3.48 -9.22
C GLU A 79 -4.61 -2.17 -10.02
N GLU A 80 -5.75 -1.48 -9.99
CA GLU A 80 -5.92 -0.17 -10.66
C GLU A 80 -4.88 0.85 -10.16
N GLY A 81 -4.67 0.93 -8.85
CA GLY A 81 -3.67 1.81 -8.25
C GLY A 81 -2.25 1.47 -8.68
N ARG A 82 -1.90 0.18 -8.76
CA ARG A 82 -0.60 -0.28 -9.27
C ARG A 82 -0.43 0.07 -10.75
N GLN A 83 -1.44 -0.18 -11.59
CA GLN A 83 -1.38 0.17 -13.01
C GLN A 83 -1.23 1.67 -13.23
N ALA A 84 -1.99 2.48 -12.49
CA ALA A 84 -1.85 3.94 -12.52
C ALA A 84 -0.44 4.37 -12.08
N GLY A 85 0.09 3.76 -11.02
CA GLY A 85 1.47 3.98 -10.56
C GLY A 85 2.52 3.64 -11.62
N GLU A 86 2.36 2.53 -12.35
CA GLU A 86 3.25 2.17 -13.46
C GLU A 86 3.18 3.15 -14.63
N VAL A 87 1.98 3.61 -14.99
CA VAL A 87 1.78 4.62 -16.03
C VAL A 87 2.46 5.93 -15.65
N VAL A 88 2.30 6.37 -14.40
CA VAL A 88 2.96 7.58 -13.88
C VAL A 88 4.47 7.40 -13.90
N LYS A 89 5.00 6.25 -13.45
CA LYS A 89 6.43 5.96 -13.48
C LYS A 89 6.98 6.01 -14.90
N LYS A 90 6.29 5.41 -15.88
CA LYS A 90 6.66 5.47 -17.30
C LYS A 90 6.70 6.92 -17.80
N LYS A 91 5.66 7.71 -17.52
CA LYS A 91 5.62 9.14 -17.90
C LYS A 91 6.75 9.94 -17.25
N ILE A 92 7.08 9.69 -15.99
CA ILE A 92 8.22 10.32 -15.31
C ILE A 92 9.53 9.95 -16.01
N THR A 93 9.74 8.67 -16.34
CA THR A 93 10.96 8.27 -17.06
C THR A 93 11.07 8.90 -18.44
N GLU A 94 9.98 8.99 -19.19
CA GLU A 94 9.95 9.67 -20.49
C GLU A 94 10.22 11.18 -20.37
N LEU A 95 9.63 11.83 -19.36
CA LEU A 95 9.87 13.24 -19.09
C LEU A 95 11.33 13.49 -18.68
N ASN A 96 11.90 12.64 -17.83
CA ASN A 96 13.31 12.76 -17.43
C ASN A 96 14.26 12.50 -18.60
N ALA A 97 13.95 11.56 -19.49
CA ALA A 97 14.72 11.33 -20.71
C ALA A 97 14.68 12.56 -21.63
N LYS A 98 13.49 13.14 -21.84
CA LYS A 98 13.33 14.37 -22.63
C LYS A 98 14.03 15.56 -21.99
N ALA A 99 13.88 15.75 -20.68
CA ALA A 99 14.52 16.82 -19.93
C ALA A 99 16.05 16.71 -19.93
N SER A 100 16.58 15.48 -19.88
CA SER A 100 18.02 15.24 -20.02
C SER A 100 18.53 15.56 -21.42
N ALA A 101 17.79 15.14 -22.47
CA ALA A 101 18.14 15.45 -23.86
C ALA A 101 18.03 16.96 -24.18
N SER A 102 17.10 17.65 -23.53
CA SER A 102 16.91 19.10 -23.63
C SER A 102 17.54 19.86 -22.46
N ASN A 103 18.50 19.28 -21.74
CA ASN A 103 19.10 19.94 -20.60
C ASN A 103 19.78 21.22 -21.12
N ALA A 104 19.31 22.37 -20.64
CA ALA A 104 19.77 23.67 -21.10
C ALA A 104 21.30 23.82 -20.95
N ASP A 105 21.88 23.22 -19.90
CA ASP A 105 23.33 23.19 -19.69
C ASP A 105 24.05 22.37 -20.78
N THR A 106 23.47 21.24 -21.22
CA THR A 106 24.01 20.42 -22.33
C THR A 106 23.91 21.12 -23.68
N VAL A 107 22.76 21.74 -23.98
CA VAL A 107 22.57 22.52 -25.22
C VAL A 107 23.55 23.70 -25.28
N MET A 108 23.89 24.29 -24.13
CA MET A 108 24.84 25.40 -24.03
C MET A 108 26.24 24.96 -24.36
N ALA A 109 26.70 23.84 -23.77
CA ALA A 109 27.99 23.27 -24.06
C ALA A 109 28.12 22.93 -25.56
N LEU A 110 27.10 22.28 -26.14
CA LEU A 110 27.09 21.96 -27.58
C LEU A 110 27.19 23.21 -28.46
N LEU A 111 26.49 24.28 -28.09
CA LEU A 111 26.52 25.53 -28.84
C LEU A 111 27.86 26.24 -28.74
N GLN A 112 28.53 26.16 -27.58
CA GLN A 112 29.90 26.65 -27.40
C GLN A 112 30.90 25.84 -28.24
N THR A 113 30.80 24.51 -28.23
CA THR A 113 31.62 23.64 -29.08
C THR A 113 31.42 23.97 -30.56
N ALA A 114 30.18 24.06 -31.04
CA ALA A 114 29.89 24.41 -32.44
C ALA A 114 30.30 25.85 -32.80
N ALA A 115 30.44 26.76 -31.83
CA ALA A 115 31.00 28.08 -32.06
C ALA A 115 32.52 28.02 -32.23
N ALA A 116 33.21 27.24 -31.39
CA ALA A 116 34.64 26.99 -31.49
C ALA A 116 35.02 26.26 -32.79
N GLU A 117 34.25 25.26 -33.21
CA GLU A 117 34.45 24.57 -34.49
C GLU A 117 34.37 25.52 -35.69
N SER A 118 33.40 26.44 -35.71
CA SER A 118 33.32 27.46 -36.76
C SER A 118 34.38 28.55 -36.62
N GLU A 119 34.94 28.78 -35.43
CA GLU A 119 36.09 29.65 -35.25
C GLU A 119 37.33 29.02 -35.91
N GLU A 120 37.59 27.74 -35.64
CA GLU A 120 38.66 26.95 -36.27
C GLU A 120 38.50 26.89 -37.80
N GLU A 121 37.28 26.64 -38.31
CA GLU A 121 36.97 26.68 -39.74
C GLU A 121 37.31 28.06 -40.35
N SER A 122 36.98 29.14 -39.64
CA SER A 122 37.30 30.49 -40.11
C SER A 122 38.81 30.78 -40.12
N GLU A 123 39.56 30.22 -39.17
CA GLU A 123 41.03 30.30 -39.14
C GLU A 123 41.67 29.48 -40.26
N ALA A 124 41.11 28.30 -40.57
CA ALA A 124 41.54 27.47 -41.69
C ALA A 124 41.36 28.21 -43.03
N LEU A 125 40.23 28.90 -43.23
CA LEU A 125 40.01 29.73 -44.43
C LEU A 125 41.03 30.88 -44.54
N VAL A 126 41.37 31.53 -43.43
CA VAL A 126 42.40 32.58 -43.40
C VAL A 126 43.75 31.98 -43.80
N LYS A 127 44.10 30.81 -43.27
CA LYS A 127 45.35 30.13 -43.62
C LYS A 127 45.43 29.79 -45.11
N GLN A 128 44.38 29.17 -45.66
CA GLN A 128 44.31 28.84 -47.10
C GLN A 128 44.44 30.08 -47.98
N PHE A 129 43.85 31.22 -47.58
CA PHE A 129 44.01 32.47 -48.29
C PHE A 129 45.44 33.01 -48.23
N LEU A 130 46.11 32.95 -47.07
CA LEU A 130 47.50 33.38 -46.92
C LEU A 130 48.49 32.47 -47.69
N ASP A 131 48.17 31.18 -47.79
CA ASP A 131 48.94 30.21 -48.57
C ASP A 131 48.67 30.33 -50.09
N GLY A 132 47.73 31.18 -50.51
CA GLY A 132 47.38 31.44 -51.90
C GLY A 132 46.49 30.37 -52.55
N GLU A 133 45.93 29.45 -51.75
CA GLU A 133 45.06 28.37 -52.19
C GLU A 133 43.63 28.84 -52.52
N LEU A 134 43.26 30.04 -52.04
CA LEU A 134 41.93 30.61 -52.18
C LEU A 134 41.96 31.99 -52.84
N SER A 135 41.04 32.26 -53.78
CA SER A 135 40.91 33.60 -54.38
C SER A 135 40.25 34.59 -53.41
N THR A 136 40.52 35.89 -53.59
CA THR A 136 39.98 36.94 -52.73
C THR A 136 38.45 36.94 -52.65
N ASP A 137 37.76 36.77 -53.79
CA ASP A 137 36.30 36.76 -53.83
C ASP A 137 35.72 35.54 -53.12
N ALA A 138 36.32 34.36 -53.32
CA ALA A 138 35.92 33.12 -52.65
C ALA A 138 36.19 33.17 -51.14
N PHE A 139 37.27 33.85 -50.73
CA PHE A 139 37.59 34.05 -49.31
C PHE A 139 36.54 34.91 -48.64
N LEU A 140 36.20 36.06 -49.24
CA LEU A 140 35.25 36.98 -48.66
C LEU A 140 33.87 36.33 -48.47
N GLU A 141 33.39 35.58 -49.47
CA GLU A 141 32.10 34.91 -49.42
C GLU A 141 32.05 33.87 -48.28
N GLN A 142 33.04 32.98 -48.23
CA GLN A 142 33.08 31.88 -47.24
C GLN A 142 33.38 32.40 -45.83
N PHE A 143 34.39 33.25 -45.67
CA PHE A 143 34.81 33.78 -44.38
C PHE A 143 33.71 34.60 -43.71
N MET A 144 33.01 35.46 -44.46
CA MET A 144 31.89 36.22 -43.90
C MET A 144 30.75 35.31 -43.44
N GLY A 145 30.44 34.25 -44.20
CA GLY A 145 29.43 33.27 -43.83
C GLY A 145 29.78 32.57 -42.51
N VAL A 146 30.98 32.01 -42.42
CA VAL A 146 31.46 31.27 -41.25
C VAL A 146 31.59 32.17 -40.02
N ARG A 147 32.16 33.38 -40.15
CA ARG A 147 32.28 34.33 -39.02
C ARG A 147 30.93 34.81 -38.53
N LYS A 148 29.97 35.09 -39.43
CA LYS A 148 28.59 35.44 -39.04
C LYS A 148 27.94 34.30 -38.26
N LEU A 149 28.11 33.06 -38.71
CA LEU A 149 27.59 31.87 -38.03
C LEU A 149 28.22 31.70 -36.64
N MET A 150 29.55 31.79 -36.53
CA MET A 150 30.28 31.73 -35.27
C MET A 150 29.80 32.79 -34.27
N HIS A 151 29.74 34.07 -34.67
CA HIS A 151 29.27 35.15 -33.79
C HIS A 151 27.81 34.95 -33.37
N THR A 152 26.96 34.44 -34.27
CA THR A 152 25.57 34.11 -33.94
C THR A 152 25.47 33.00 -32.91
N ARG A 153 26.28 31.93 -33.04
CA ARG A 153 26.32 30.82 -32.07
C ARG A 153 26.84 31.29 -30.71
N LYS A 154 27.91 32.08 -30.69
CA LYS A 154 28.48 32.67 -29.46
C LYS A 154 27.47 33.54 -28.72
N LEU A 155 26.79 34.45 -29.43
CA LEU A 155 25.75 35.30 -28.84
C LEU A 155 24.59 34.47 -28.28
N LYS A 156 24.15 33.43 -29.00
CA LYS A 156 23.08 32.54 -28.53
C LYS A 156 23.52 31.77 -27.28
N ALA A 157 24.77 31.32 -27.18
CA ALA A 157 25.30 30.65 -26.00
C ALA A 157 25.33 31.59 -24.78
N GLU A 158 25.83 32.82 -24.95
CA GLU A 158 25.81 33.86 -23.90
C GLU A 158 24.39 34.17 -23.43
N LYS A 159 23.44 34.35 -24.35
CA LYS A 159 22.03 34.59 -24.00
C LYS A 159 21.39 33.40 -23.29
N MET A 160 21.83 32.19 -23.58
CA MET A 160 21.32 31.01 -22.91
C MET A 160 21.80 30.91 -21.45
N VAL A 161 23.04 31.35 -21.17
CA VAL A 161 23.52 31.52 -19.78
C VAL A 161 22.57 32.45 -19.01
N ASP A 162 22.24 33.62 -19.58
CA ASP A 162 21.33 34.58 -18.96
C ASP A 162 19.95 33.96 -18.63
N LEU A 163 19.42 33.15 -19.56
CA LEU A 163 18.13 32.47 -19.39
C LEU A 163 18.18 31.37 -18.33
N ILE A 164 19.25 30.58 -18.29
CA ILE A 164 19.46 29.52 -17.29
C ILE A 164 19.55 30.13 -15.89
N VAL A 165 20.29 31.23 -15.72
CA VAL A 165 20.43 31.94 -14.44
C VAL A 165 19.08 32.53 -13.99
N LYS A 166 18.32 33.16 -14.89
CA LYS A 166 16.98 33.68 -14.57
C LYS A 166 15.99 32.59 -14.15
N THR A 167 16.02 31.46 -14.85
CA THR A 167 15.14 30.31 -14.56
C THR A 167 15.48 29.67 -13.21
N LYS A 168 16.78 29.55 -12.88
CA LYS A 168 17.24 29.05 -11.58
C LYS A 168 16.92 30.05 -10.44
N GLY A 169 16.89 31.35 -10.71
CA GLY A 169 16.59 32.42 -9.74
C GLY A 169 15.10 32.67 -9.44
N GLN A 170 14.17 32.23 -10.30
CA GLN A 170 12.71 32.43 -10.12
C GLN A 170 12.01 31.37 -9.25
N ASN A 171 12.75 30.52 -8.53
CA ASN A 171 12.17 29.37 -7.83
C ASN A 171 11.63 29.66 -6.40
N LEU A 172 11.12 30.85 -6.09
CA LEU A 172 10.55 31.17 -4.76
C LEU A 172 9.36 32.17 -4.75
N ASP A 173 8.48 32.20 -5.75
CA ASP A 173 7.20 32.92 -5.56
C ASP A 173 6.01 32.22 -6.24
N ILE A 174 5.18 31.56 -5.43
CA ILE A 174 3.94 30.90 -5.84
C ILE A 174 2.82 31.90 -5.66
N SER A 175 2.53 32.70 -6.69
CA SER A 175 1.26 33.46 -6.83
C SER A 175 1.16 34.13 -8.22
N THR A 176 0.90 33.37 -9.29
CA THR A 176 0.13 33.83 -10.47
C THR A 176 -0.08 32.70 -11.49
N PRO A 177 -1.25 32.59 -12.13
CA PRO A 177 -1.52 31.51 -13.07
C PRO A 177 -1.11 31.88 -14.50
N MET A 178 -0.09 31.23 -15.06
CA MET A 178 0.15 31.17 -16.52
C MET A 178 0.59 29.75 -16.95
N PRO A 179 0.22 29.31 -18.16
CA PRO A 179 0.26 27.91 -18.54
C PRO A 179 1.60 27.56 -19.18
N GLY A 180 2.33 26.63 -18.56
CA GLY A 180 3.41 25.92 -19.23
C GLY A 180 4.66 25.74 -18.39
N PHE A 181 4.89 24.49 -17.99
CA PHE A 181 6.17 23.94 -17.55
C PHE A 181 6.75 24.47 -16.23
N HIS A 182 6.24 23.92 -15.13
CA HIS A 182 7.04 23.75 -13.91
C HIS A 182 7.50 22.29 -13.81
N LEU A 183 8.80 22.09 -13.62
CA LEU A 183 9.35 20.78 -13.24
C LEU A 183 8.79 20.42 -11.87
N LEU A 184 7.98 19.37 -11.84
CA LEU A 184 7.48 18.80 -10.61
C LEU A 184 8.63 18.05 -9.93
N ASN A 185 9.21 18.65 -8.90
CA ASN A 185 9.93 17.91 -7.86
C ASN A 185 8.90 17.10 -7.05
N LEU A 186 8.36 16.06 -7.68
CA LEU A 186 7.52 15.07 -7.02
C LEU A 186 8.46 14.21 -6.19
N GLY A 187 8.38 14.41 -4.87
CA GLY A 187 9.05 13.58 -3.87
C GLY A 187 8.94 12.10 -4.22
N GLN A 188 10.02 11.38 -3.95
CA GLN A 188 10.19 9.96 -4.21
C GLN A 188 8.93 9.19 -3.76
N TYR A 189 8.11 8.78 -4.72
CA TYR A 189 6.95 7.96 -4.44
C TYR A 189 7.45 6.56 -4.14
N THR A 190 7.62 6.25 -2.86
CA THR A 190 7.82 4.88 -2.39
C THR A 190 6.47 4.17 -2.49
N PRO A 191 6.34 3.12 -3.32
CA PRO A 191 5.10 2.36 -3.35
C PRO A 191 4.85 1.75 -1.97
N PRO A 192 3.61 1.72 -1.47
CA PRO A 192 3.29 0.97 -0.27
C PRO A 192 3.63 -0.50 -0.54
N ALA A 193 4.40 -1.10 0.37
CA ALA A 193 4.79 -2.50 0.29
C ALA A 193 3.56 -3.40 0.13
N PRO A 194 3.64 -4.53 -0.59
CA PRO A 194 2.54 -5.47 -0.69
C PRO A 194 2.17 -5.92 0.73
N ALA A 195 0.95 -5.57 1.16
CA ALA A 195 0.40 -6.09 2.40
C ALA A 195 0.36 -7.61 2.25
N SER A 196 1.26 -8.28 2.96
CA SER A 196 1.16 -9.73 3.17
C SER A 196 -0.21 -10.01 3.78
N PRO A 197 -0.86 -11.16 3.47
CA PRO A 197 -2.15 -11.48 4.05
C PRO A 197 -1.97 -11.64 5.56
N ALA A 198 -2.26 -10.57 6.30
CA ALA A 198 -2.21 -10.58 7.75
C ALA A 198 -3.30 -11.53 8.23
N GLY A 199 -2.85 -12.66 8.79
CA GLY A 199 -3.67 -13.50 9.63
C GLY A 199 -4.26 -12.65 10.76
N PHE A 200 -5.54 -12.87 11.01
CA PHE A 200 -6.21 -12.36 12.19
C PHE A 200 -5.44 -12.83 13.44
N ASP A 201 -5.42 -11.96 14.46
CA ASP A 201 -4.84 -12.15 15.80
C ASP A 201 -3.33 -11.92 15.97
N GLN A 202 -2.94 -10.65 16.06
CA GLN A 202 -1.84 -10.24 16.93
C GLN A 202 -2.31 -9.12 17.88
N PRO A 203 -2.19 -9.29 19.21
CA PRO A 203 -2.41 -8.19 20.15
C PRO A 203 -1.24 -7.17 20.07
N PRO A 204 -1.49 -5.89 20.37
CA PRO A 204 -0.49 -4.83 20.20
C PRO A 204 0.67 -4.97 21.20
N SER A 205 1.90 -4.83 20.72
CA SER A 205 3.12 -4.76 21.54
C SER A 205 3.31 -3.35 22.09
N SER A 206 2.94 -3.12 23.35
CA SER A 206 3.33 -1.93 24.11
C SER A 206 4.50 -2.27 25.03
N SER A 207 5.64 -1.64 24.77
CA SER A 207 6.83 -1.67 25.62
C SER A 207 6.61 -0.89 26.92
N ALA A 208 6.29 -1.58 28.03
CA ALA A 208 6.55 -1.16 29.41
C ALA A 208 6.26 -2.31 30.39
N SER A 209 7.23 -2.65 31.24
CA SER A 209 7.10 -3.61 32.36
C SER A 209 6.68 -2.88 33.66
N PRO A 210 6.38 -3.57 34.79
CA PRO A 210 5.56 -4.76 34.98
C PRO A 210 4.44 -4.49 36.02
N ALA A 211 3.19 -4.86 35.73
CA ALA A 211 2.14 -4.95 36.74
C ALA A 211 1.38 -6.25 36.56
N PHE A 212 1.56 -7.14 37.54
CA PHE A 212 0.93 -8.43 37.69
C PHE A 212 -0.59 -8.26 37.80
N VAL A 213 -1.35 -8.80 36.85
CA VAL A 213 -2.78 -9.09 37.01
C VAL A 213 -2.99 -10.57 36.69
N PRO A 214 -3.47 -11.38 37.65
CA PRO A 214 -3.63 -12.81 37.47
C PRO A 214 -4.88 -13.10 36.63
N TYR A 215 -4.72 -13.81 35.53
CA TYR A 215 -5.85 -14.45 34.85
C TYR A 215 -6.33 -15.64 35.70
N PRO A 216 -7.65 -15.86 35.83
CA PRO A 216 -8.18 -17.06 36.44
C PRO A 216 -7.84 -18.26 35.54
N VAL A 217 -6.93 -19.10 36.01
CA VAL A 217 -6.72 -20.46 35.51
C VAL A 217 -7.90 -21.30 36.00
N ASP A 218 -8.87 -21.54 35.13
CA ASP A 218 -9.72 -22.73 35.26
C ASP A 218 -9.62 -23.59 34.01
N GLN A 219 -9.39 -24.87 34.24
CA GLN A 219 -9.08 -25.88 33.24
C GLN A 219 -10.37 -26.32 32.55
N SER A 220 -10.55 -25.98 31.29
CA SER A 220 -11.42 -26.75 30.38
C SER A 220 -10.98 -26.58 28.93
N SER A 221 -10.02 -27.43 28.54
CA SER A 221 -9.66 -27.65 27.13
C SER A 221 -10.86 -28.26 26.39
N ILE A 222 -11.60 -27.43 25.66
CA ILE A 222 -12.51 -27.92 24.62
C ILE A 222 -11.69 -28.09 23.34
N PRO A 223 -11.64 -29.28 22.72
CA PRO A 223 -10.88 -29.46 21.49
C PRO A 223 -11.57 -28.69 20.35
N TYR A 224 -10.80 -27.83 19.68
CA TYR A 224 -11.20 -27.25 18.40
C TYR A 224 -11.44 -28.38 17.38
N PRO A 225 -12.50 -28.31 16.55
CA PRO A 225 -12.65 -29.24 15.45
C PRO A 225 -11.51 -28.99 14.44
N LEU A 226 -10.66 -30.00 14.23
CA LEU A 226 -9.63 -29.98 13.19
C LEU A 226 -10.29 -29.76 11.82
N GLY A 227 -9.99 -28.61 11.20
CA GLY A 227 -10.30 -28.35 9.80
C GLY A 227 -9.52 -29.30 8.90
N MET A 228 -10.19 -30.37 8.44
CA MET A 228 -9.74 -31.19 7.33
C MET A 228 -10.09 -30.47 6.02
N PHE A 229 -9.28 -29.49 5.62
CA PHE A 229 -9.31 -28.99 4.24
C PHE A 229 -7.90 -28.51 3.83
N GLN A 230 -7.11 -29.43 3.27
CA GLN A 230 -5.94 -29.06 2.49
C GLN A 230 -6.36 -28.92 1.02
N SER A 231 -6.21 -27.73 0.47
CA SER A 231 -6.42 -27.47 -0.96
C SER A 231 -5.30 -28.13 -1.80
N PRO A 232 -5.59 -28.68 -3.00
CA PRO A 232 -4.58 -29.23 -3.89
C PRO A 232 -3.64 -28.14 -4.40
N ARG A 233 -2.34 -28.44 -4.44
CA ARG A 233 -1.37 -27.64 -5.19
C ARG A 233 -1.38 -28.10 -6.64
N PHE A 234 -1.72 -27.18 -7.55
CA PHE A 234 -1.29 -27.22 -8.94
C PHE A 234 -0.12 -26.25 -9.11
#